data_AF-A0A7Z9L0D8-F1
#
_entry.id   AF-A0A7Z9L0D8-F1
#
_cell.length_a   1.000
_cell.length_b   1.000
_cell.length_c   1.000
_cell.angle_alpha   90.00
_cell.angle_beta   90.00
_cell.angle_gamma   90.00
#
_symmetry.space_group_name_H-M   'P 1'
#
loop_
_entity.id
_entity.type
_entity.pdbx_description
1 polymer ?
#
loop_
_entity_poly.entity_id
_entity_poly.type
_entity_poly.pdbx_seq_one_letter_code
_entity_poly.pdbx_strand_id
1 'polypeptide(L)'
;MNYIPEESRIHPYMSLGIEGFNFNSKGDTLDANGNPYYYWSDGTIRTEQELGSNTNASTTERDFLYESDLREANLDGLDRYSQFSFAVPVGVGVQYRINRRLVVDLGTEMHFTFTDNLDNVNSYGSGVREGSADLERFLYTSIALRYNIGQDVPEPPEQPEDTCLVDDDGDGVNNCIDECPDTPDSVAVDSVGCPTDTIVEDSVKTDSLWTVLLGKYGPGEFPTPEFINQVLSIPDVWTEVVNDTTYYINKLYDNPEEAEVQRLNITSNTDIKDSKVILWKPMIIYNAKIDQDKVNSMLDTAVQLSKEDVFFRVQIGAFSRLIPSDFFKVSDVVMIPGKDGLFKYVTGNYKNDYDAAEVHKLEMIDQGFYDAFIVVYRGGERVTLADVGITRDEENLDSAGVSIPTPEKQGIMFKIQIYASKDPIYMVPVNFKGLENVEEYEDDGLFKYTYGGAPSFQYASDVLLNQMRRIGYKDSFVVVFLNGKRITLDKAFELEDQND
;
A
#
# COMPACT_ATOMS: atom_id res chain seq x y z
N MET A 1 3.39 -0.17 -33.11
CA MET A 1 4.31 0.76 -33.82
C MET A 1 4.91 1.69 -32.78
N ASN A 2 6.12 1.39 -32.29
CA ASN A 2 6.91 2.36 -31.55
C ASN A 2 7.57 3.29 -32.58
N TYR A 3 7.20 4.57 -32.56
CA TYR A 3 7.71 5.57 -33.52
C TYR A 3 9.08 6.16 -33.11
N ILE A 4 9.63 5.74 -31.98
CA ILE A 4 10.91 6.24 -31.44
C ILE A 4 11.89 5.06 -31.41
N PRO A 5 12.99 5.12 -32.18
CA PRO A 5 14.04 4.10 -32.13
C PRO A 5 14.66 4.00 -30.74
N GLU A 6 15.00 2.79 -30.31
CA GLU A 6 15.58 2.52 -28.99
C GLU A 6 16.95 3.19 -28.80
N GLU A 7 17.69 3.39 -29.90
CA GLU A 7 18.97 4.12 -29.94
C GLU A 7 18.84 5.66 -29.98
N SER A 8 17.62 6.21 -29.98
CA SER A 8 17.43 7.66 -30.04
C SER A 8 18.08 8.36 -28.85
N ARG A 9 18.74 9.50 -29.09
CA ARG A 9 19.25 10.39 -28.01
C ARG A 9 18.19 11.34 -27.47
N ILE A 10 17.07 11.44 -28.16
CA ILE A 10 15.97 12.37 -27.87
C ILE A 10 14.76 11.53 -27.50
N HIS A 11 14.26 11.72 -26.28
CA HIS A 11 13.07 11.06 -25.78
C HIS A 11 12.03 12.11 -25.40
N PRO A 12 11.06 12.41 -26.28
CA PRO A 12 9.92 13.21 -25.89
C PRO A 12 9.09 12.48 -24.83
N TYR A 13 8.51 13.23 -23.91
CA TYR A 13 7.57 12.71 -22.93
C TYR A 13 6.39 13.68 -22.77
N MET A 14 5.27 13.13 -22.31
CA MET A 14 4.13 13.89 -21.84
C MET A 14 3.90 13.52 -20.37
N SER A 15 3.56 14.50 -19.55
CA SER A 15 3.23 14.30 -18.14
C SER A 15 1.78 14.68 -17.88
N LEU A 16 1.10 13.89 -17.06
CA LEU A 16 -0.20 14.20 -16.50
C LEU A 16 -0.16 13.75 -15.04
N GLY A 17 -0.51 14.65 -14.12
CA GLY A 17 -0.44 14.35 -12.70
C GLY A 17 -1.57 14.96 -11.90
N ILE A 18 -1.43 14.83 -10.59
CA ILE A 18 -2.18 15.59 -9.59
C ILE A 18 -1.15 16.13 -8.61
N GLU A 19 -1.29 17.39 -8.25
CA GLU A 19 -0.46 18.02 -7.22
C GLU A 19 -1.33 18.61 -6.13
N GLY A 20 -0.85 18.54 -4.89
CA GLY A 20 -1.33 19.37 -3.80
C GLY A 20 -0.27 20.41 -3.50
N PHE A 21 -0.65 21.68 -3.43
CA PHE A 21 0.28 22.77 -3.19
C PHE A 21 -0.25 23.74 -2.14
N ASN A 22 0.68 24.37 -1.42
CA ASN A 22 0.39 25.49 -0.54
C ASN A 22 0.88 26.77 -1.20
N PHE A 23 0.08 27.83 -1.17
CA PHE A 23 0.47 29.13 -1.68
C PHE A 23 0.26 30.22 -0.62
N ASN A 24 1.06 31.27 -0.68
CA ASN A 24 0.82 32.49 0.08
C ASN A 24 1.03 33.71 -0.83
N SER A 25 -0.08 34.32 -1.25
CA SER A 25 -0.07 35.48 -2.13
C SER A 25 0.31 36.71 -1.31
N LYS A 26 1.45 37.31 -1.66
CA LYS A 26 1.93 38.54 -1.02
C LYS A 26 1.85 39.70 -1.98
N GLY A 27 1.59 40.88 -1.43
CA GLY A 27 1.49 42.14 -2.13
C GLY A 27 2.58 43.10 -1.71
N ASP A 28 3.01 43.91 -2.66
CA ASP A 28 3.88 45.07 -2.48
C ASP A 28 2.98 46.29 -2.24
N THR A 29 2.62 46.50 -0.97
CA THR A 29 1.66 47.55 -0.57
C THR A 29 2.28 48.66 0.27
N LEU A 30 3.54 48.49 0.71
CA LEU A 30 4.26 49.43 1.57
C LEU A 30 5.59 49.84 0.92
N ASP A 31 6.03 51.06 1.19
CA ASP A 31 7.39 51.51 0.85
C ASP A 31 8.43 50.97 1.84
N ALA A 32 9.71 51.19 1.52
CA ALA A 32 10.84 50.76 2.35
C ALA A 32 10.82 51.31 3.80
N ASN A 33 10.01 52.34 4.09
CA ASN A 33 9.82 52.92 5.42
C ASN A 33 8.51 52.44 6.10
N GLY A 34 7.74 51.58 5.45
CA GLY A 34 6.48 51.03 5.95
C GLY A 34 5.25 51.90 5.67
N ASN A 35 5.33 52.91 4.79
CA ASN A 35 4.17 53.73 4.43
C ASN A 35 3.38 53.10 3.26
N PRO A 36 2.04 53.13 3.28
CA PRO A 36 1.23 52.55 2.21
C PRO A 36 1.31 53.31 0.88
N TYR A 37 1.20 52.57 -0.23
CA TYR A 37 1.08 53.15 -1.57
C TYR A 37 -0.35 53.58 -1.90
N TYR A 38 -0.49 54.78 -2.44
CA TYR A 38 -1.70 55.28 -3.06
C TYR A 38 -1.42 55.69 -4.50
N TYR A 39 -2.16 55.09 -5.43
CA TYR A 39 -2.08 55.39 -6.85
C TYR A 39 -3.00 56.55 -7.20
N TRP A 40 -2.43 57.69 -7.60
CA TRP A 40 -3.18 58.90 -7.94
C TRP A 40 -3.58 58.92 -9.42
N SER A 41 -4.62 59.70 -9.74
CA SER A 41 -5.14 59.87 -11.10
C SER A 41 -4.11 60.47 -12.09
N ASP A 42 -3.08 61.14 -11.59
CA ASP A 42 -1.94 61.67 -12.37
C ASP A 42 -0.87 60.61 -12.72
N GLY A 43 -1.07 59.36 -12.28
CA GLY A 43 -0.15 58.24 -12.50
C GLY A 43 1.02 58.18 -11.52
N THR A 44 1.09 59.09 -10.54
CA THR A 44 2.11 59.06 -9.47
C THR A 44 1.69 58.13 -8.33
N ILE A 45 2.69 57.56 -7.65
CA ILE A 45 2.49 56.80 -6.41
C ILE A 45 2.86 57.70 -5.24
N ARG A 46 1.99 57.81 -4.23
CA ARG A 46 2.18 58.70 -3.09
C ARG A 46 1.86 58.01 -1.77
N THR A 47 2.30 58.60 -0.67
CA THR A 47 2.10 58.08 0.70
C THR A 47 0.75 58.44 1.33
N GLU A 48 -0.08 59.22 0.63
CA GLU A 48 -1.40 59.66 1.11
C GLU A 48 -2.48 59.50 0.02
N GLN A 49 -3.72 59.23 0.45
CA GLN A 49 -4.88 59.09 -0.44
C GLN A 49 -5.20 60.41 -1.18
N GLU A 50 -5.56 60.31 -2.46
CA GLU A 50 -6.00 61.45 -3.27
C GLU A 50 -7.34 62.01 -2.75
N LEU A 51 -7.31 63.18 -2.12
CA LEU A 51 -8.48 63.87 -1.55
C LEU A 51 -8.64 65.26 -2.18
N GLY A 52 -9.27 65.34 -3.36
CA GLY A 52 -9.49 66.62 -4.05
C GLY A 52 -8.18 67.33 -4.44
N SER A 53 -8.11 68.67 -4.31
CA SER A 53 -6.92 69.46 -4.67
C SER A 53 -5.78 69.39 -3.64
N ASN A 54 -5.57 68.25 -2.98
CA ASN A 54 -4.50 68.10 -1.99
C ASN A 54 -3.15 68.02 -2.71
N THR A 55 -2.22 68.94 -2.43
CA THR A 55 -0.92 69.04 -3.13
C THR A 55 0.29 68.57 -2.30
N ASN A 56 0.09 68.17 -1.05
CA ASN A 56 1.18 67.98 -0.09
C ASN A 56 1.67 66.53 0.09
N ALA A 57 1.08 65.57 -0.63
CA ALA A 57 1.51 64.17 -0.55
C ALA A 57 2.85 63.96 -1.26
N SER A 58 3.82 63.37 -0.57
CA SER A 58 5.13 63.02 -1.12
C SER A 58 5.03 61.87 -2.12
N THR A 59 5.64 62.03 -3.29
CA THR A 59 5.81 60.94 -4.26
C THR A 59 6.75 59.88 -3.70
N THR A 60 6.43 58.61 -3.94
CA THR A 60 7.24 57.46 -3.59
C THR A 60 7.37 56.51 -4.80
N GLU A 61 8.27 55.55 -4.72
CA GLU A 61 8.47 54.51 -5.74
C GLU A 61 8.31 53.13 -5.09
N ARG A 62 7.96 52.13 -5.90
CA ARG A 62 7.86 50.75 -5.45
C ARG A 62 9.25 50.20 -5.13
N ASP A 63 9.40 49.54 -3.98
CA ASP A 63 10.63 48.84 -3.63
C ASP A 63 10.63 47.36 -4.09
N PHE A 64 9.49 46.87 -4.59
CA PHE A 64 9.29 45.52 -5.12
C PHE A 64 9.51 44.41 -4.08
N LEU A 65 9.43 44.75 -2.80
CA LEU A 65 9.33 43.77 -1.73
C LEU A 65 7.85 43.39 -1.57
N TYR A 66 7.56 42.09 -1.55
CA TYR A 66 6.20 41.58 -1.40
C TYR A 66 6.07 41.05 0.03
N GLU A 67 6.00 41.95 1.01
CA GLU A 67 5.94 41.60 2.43
C GLU A 67 4.52 41.45 2.98
N SER A 68 3.53 42.08 2.36
CA SER A 68 2.18 42.14 2.91
C SER A 68 1.38 40.90 2.55
N ASP A 69 0.94 40.15 3.57
CA ASP A 69 0.08 38.98 3.38
C ASP A 69 -1.32 39.44 2.96
N LEU A 70 -1.65 39.19 1.69
CA LEU A 70 -2.88 39.69 1.09
C LEU A 70 -4.13 39.00 1.65
N ARG A 71 -3.98 37.80 2.21
CA ARG A 71 -5.05 37.07 2.89
C ARG A 71 -5.30 37.65 4.28
N GLU A 72 -4.26 37.99 5.03
CA GLU A 72 -4.41 38.62 6.36
C GLU A 72 -5.00 40.02 6.28
N ALA A 73 -4.73 40.75 5.20
CA ALA A 73 -5.31 42.07 4.95
C ALA A 73 -6.85 42.06 4.82
N ASN A 74 -7.45 40.90 4.47
CA ASN A 74 -8.91 40.68 4.37
C ASN A 74 -9.68 41.84 3.70
N LEU A 75 -9.16 42.35 2.59
CA LEU A 75 -9.62 43.63 2.01
C LEU A 75 -11.09 43.59 1.52
N ASP A 76 -11.65 42.41 1.26
CA ASP A 76 -13.04 42.23 0.81
C ASP A 76 -13.97 41.66 1.91
N GLY A 77 -13.47 41.44 3.13
CA GLY A 77 -14.29 40.90 4.23
C GLY A 77 -14.70 39.43 4.05
N LEU A 78 -13.92 38.65 3.31
CA LEU A 78 -14.19 37.24 2.94
C LEU A 78 -13.62 36.21 3.92
N ASP A 79 -13.06 36.65 5.04
CA ASP A 79 -12.28 35.82 5.96
C ASP A 79 -11.07 35.14 5.27
N ARG A 80 -10.26 34.40 6.04
CA ARG A 80 -9.02 33.78 5.56
C ARG A 80 -9.34 32.58 4.65
N TYR A 81 -9.16 32.74 3.34
CA TYR A 81 -9.27 31.63 2.37
C TYR A 81 -8.17 30.55 2.56
N SER A 82 -8.44 29.34 2.07
CA SER A 82 -7.50 28.20 2.18
C SER A 82 -6.23 28.44 1.35
N GLN A 83 -5.07 28.22 1.95
CA GLN A 83 -3.77 28.27 1.27
C GLN A 83 -3.39 26.94 0.60
N PHE A 84 -4.06 25.85 0.98
CA PHE A 84 -3.88 24.56 0.34
C PHE A 84 -4.90 24.40 -0.78
N SER A 85 -4.43 23.99 -1.96
CA SER A 85 -5.26 23.64 -3.10
C SER A 85 -4.65 22.48 -3.87
N PHE A 86 -5.42 21.93 -4.81
CA PHE A 86 -4.93 20.94 -5.76
C PHE A 86 -4.73 21.60 -7.14
N ALA A 87 -3.95 20.96 -8.00
CA ALA A 87 -3.95 21.23 -9.43
C ALA A 87 -3.73 19.96 -10.24
N VAL A 88 -4.08 20.02 -11.53
CA VAL A 88 -3.71 19.01 -12.53
C VAL A 88 -2.59 19.61 -13.38
N PRO A 89 -1.32 19.20 -13.19
CA PRO A 89 -0.26 19.52 -14.14
C PRO A 89 -0.42 18.69 -15.41
N VAL A 90 -0.39 19.37 -16.55
CA VAL A 90 -0.32 18.77 -17.88
C VAL A 90 0.92 19.30 -18.58
N GLY A 91 1.86 18.40 -18.86
CA GLY A 91 3.17 18.78 -19.36
C GLY A 91 3.62 18.04 -20.60
N VAL A 92 4.55 18.67 -21.27
CA VAL A 92 5.32 18.08 -22.38
C VAL A 92 6.79 18.42 -22.18
N GLY A 93 7.65 17.49 -22.53
CA GLY A 93 9.08 17.69 -22.40
C GLY A 93 9.90 16.79 -23.29
N VAL A 94 11.20 17.04 -23.27
CA VAL A 94 12.19 16.30 -24.04
C VAL A 94 13.37 15.99 -23.13
N GLN A 95 13.75 14.72 -23.09
CA GLN A 95 14.99 14.27 -22.47
C GLN A 95 16.05 14.11 -23.57
N TYR A 96 17.18 14.79 -23.41
CA TYR A 96 18.33 14.71 -24.29
C TYR A 96 19.48 13.98 -23.60
N ARG A 97 19.78 12.77 -24.07
CA ARG A 97 20.92 11.98 -23.60
C ARG A 97 22.19 12.49 -24.27
N ILE A 98 23.02 13.21 -23.51
CA ILE A 98 24.34 13.67 -23.98
C ILE A 98 25.30 12.48 -24.10
N ASN A 99 25.30 11.61 -23.09
CA ASN A 99 26.02 10.33 -23.07
C ASN A 99 25.32 9.36 -22.09
N ARG A 100 25.87 8.15 -21.88
CA ARG A 100 25.29 7.12 -20.98
C ARG A 100 25.06 7.60 -19.53
N ARG A 101 25.76 8.66 -19.10
CA ARG A 101 25.70 9.15 -17.73
C ARG A 101 25.01 10.50 -17.58
N LEU A 102 25.04 11.34 -18.62
CA LEU A 102 24.57 12.71 -18.57
C LEU A 102 23.33 12.90 -19.44
N VAL A 103 22.24 13.32 -18.81
CA VAL A 103 20.94 13.59 -19.45
C VAL A 103 20.49 15.00 -19.09
N VAL A 104 19.97 15.73 -20.07
CA VAL A 104 19.34 17.04 -19.89
C VAL A 104 17.86 16.91 -20.14
N ASP A 105 17.04 17.41 -19.24
CA ASP A 105 15.59 17.45 -19.40
C ASP A 105 15.13 18.88 -19.59
N LEU A 106 14.26 19.08 -20.56
CA LEU A 106 13.56 20.33 -20.81
C LEU A 106 12.07 20.04 -20.77
N GLY A 107 11.34 20.70 -19.86
CA GLY A 107 9.92 20.46 -19.65
C GLY A 107 9.13 21.75 -19.50
N THR A 108 7.89 21.74 -19.94
CA THR A 108 6.91 22.80 -19.66
C THR A 108 5.60 22.15 -19.25
N GLU A 109 5.01 22.66 -18.16
CA GLU A 109 3.82 22.10 -17.53
C GLU A 109 2.82 23.21 -17.24
N MET A 110 1.58 23.03 -17.70
CA MET A 110 0.46 23.91 -17.37
C MET A 110 -0.28 23.31 -16.17
N HIS A 111 -0.37 24.07 -15.09
CA HIS A 111 -1.01 23.67 -13.85
C HIS A 111 -2.43 24.24 -13.81
N PHE A 112 -3.42 23.38 -13.92
CA PHE A 112 -4.83 23.75 -13.82
C PHE A 112 -5.26 23.64 -12.36
N THR A 113 -5.37 24.77 -11.67
CA THR A 113 -5.62 24.78 -10.21
C THR A 113 -7.10 24.64 -9.88
N PHE A 114 -7.39 24.27 -8.63
CA PHE A 114 -8.75 24.23 -8.07
C PHE A 114 -9.00 25.41 -7.13
N THR A 115 -8.34 26.55 -7.37
CA THR A 115 -8.49 27.79 -6.60
C THR A 115 -8.62 28.98 -7.55
N ASP A 116 -9.30 30.02 -7.09
CA ASP A 116 -9.44 31.35 -7.71
C ASP A 116 -8.74 32.44 -6.87
N ASN A 117 -7.82 32.05 -5.97
CA ASN A 117 -7.20 32.95 -4.98
C ASN A 117 -5.67 33.02 -5.06
N LEU A 118 -5.03 32.39 -6.04
CA LEU A 118 -3.59 32.34 -6.24
C LEU A 118 -2.98 33.74 -6.42
N ASP A 119 -3.65 34.62 -7.15
CA ASP A 119 -3.29 36.03 -7.30
C ASP A 119 -4.08 36.98 -6.39
N ASN A 120 -4.99 36.43 -5.57
CA ASN A 120 -5.90 37.14 -4.68
C ASN A 120 -6.92 38.03 -5.43
N VAL A 121 -7.32 37.68 -6.65
CA VAL A 121 -8.40 38.31 -7.44
C VAL A 121 -9.49 37.28 -7.72
N ASN A 122 -10.68 37.47 -7.14
CA ASN A 122 -11.73 36.45 -7.20
C ASN A 122 -13.13 37.06 -7.41
N SER A 123 -14.11 36.20 -7.65
CA SER A 123 -15.51 36.59 -7.91
C SER A 123 -16.24 37.31 -6.77
N TYR A 124 -15.69 37.25 -5.57
CA TYR A 124 -16.22 37.94 -4.38
C TYR A 124 -15.46 39.23 -4.07
N GLY A 125 -14.40 39.54 -4.83
CA GLY A 125 -13.58 40.71 -4.65
C GLY A 125 -14.28 41.99 -5.12
N SER A 126 -13.81 43.13 -4.62
CA SER A 126 -14.38 44.44 -4.93
C SER A 126 -13.37 45.35 -5.64
N GLY A 127 -13.86 46.20 -6.56
CA GLY A 127 -13.03 47.18 -7.26
C GLY A 127 -11.97 46.52 -8.14
N VAL A 128 -10.69 46.82 -7.90
CA VAL A 128 -9.56 46.27 -8.69
C VAL A 128 -9.30 44.78 -8.42
N ARG A 129 -9.98 44.19 -7.42
CA ARG A 129 -9.91 42.76 -7.08
C ARG A 129 -11.16 41.99 -7.50
N GLU A 130 -12.10 42.64 -8.19
CA GLU A 130 -13.27 41.99 -8.76
C GLU A 130 -12.83 41.10 -9.95
N GLY A 131 -12.77 39.80 -9.69
CA GLY A 131 -12.40 38.77 -10.66
C GLY A 131 -13.60 37.99 -11.20
N SER A 132 -13.33 37.06 -12.11
CA SER A 132 -14.30 36.04 -12.51
C SER A 132 -14.27 34.85 -11.55
N ALA A 133 -15.28 33.98 -11.59
CA ALA A 133 -15.29 32.71 -10.83
C ALA A 133 -14.45 31.59 -11.49
N ASP A 134 -13.61 31.95 -12.46
CA ASP A 134 -12.78 30.99 -13.19
C ASP A 134 -11.59 30.57 -12.33
N LEU A 135 -11.31 29.26 -12.34
CA LEU A 135 -10.15 28.69 -11.65
C LEU A 135 -8.85 29.11 -12.34
N GLU A 136 -7.85 29.45 -11.54
CA GLU A 136 -6.58 29.97 -12.05
C GLU A 136 -5.67 28.86 -12.56
N ARG A 137 -4.68 29.28 -13.35
CA ARG A 137 -3.70 28.39 -13.97
C ARG A 137 -2.35 29.08 -13.99
N PHE A 138 -1.29 28.30 -13.83
CA PHE A 138 0.06 28.82 -14.00
C PHE A 138 0.90 27.89 -14.88
N LEU A 139 1.88 28.47 -15.57
CA LEU A 139 2.80 27.75 -16.43
C LEU A 139 4.14 27.60 -15.70
N TYR A 140 4.60 26.37 -15.55
CA TYR A 140 5.91 26.03 -15.03
C TYR A 140 6.81 25.55 -16.16
N THR A 141 8.05 26.06 -16.23
CA THR A 141 9.03 25.63 -17.25
C THR A 141 10.34 25.32 -16.55
N SER A 142 10.91 24.16 -16.87
CA SER A 142 12.07 23.62 -16.15
C SER A 142 13.17 23.15 -17.09
N ILE A 143 14.40 23.25 -16.59
CA ILE A 143 15.60 22.62 -17.14
C ILE A 143 16.25 21.82 -16.01
N ALA A 144 16.49 20.53 -16.23
CA ALA A 144 17.14 19.65 -15.25
C ALA A 144 18.36 18.95 -15.86
N LEU A 145 19.38 18.72 -15.03
CA LEU A 145 20.59 17.99 -15.38
C LEU A 145 20.69 16.74 -14.51
N ARG A 146 20.71 15.56 -15.13
CA ARG A 146 20.81 14.26 -14.44
C ARG A 146 22.15 13.61 -14.76
N TYR A 147 22.86 13.18 -13.71
CA TYR A 147 24.14 12.48 -13.82
C TYR A 147 24.11 11.14 -13.08
N ASN A 148 24.26 10.04 -13.81
CA ASN A 148 24.23 8.68 -13.25
C ASN A 148 25.62 8.27 -12.73
N ILE A 149 25.72 8.02 -11.42
CA ILE A 149 26.94 7.57 -10.72
C ILE A 149 26.85 6.05 -10.52
N GLY A 150 27.10 5.29 -11.58
CA GLY A 150 27.11 3.81 -11.55
C GLY A 150 28.18 3.24 -12.48
N GLN A 151 28.61 2.00 -12.23
CA GLN A 151 29.41 1.26 -13.22
C GLN A 151 28.51 0.89 -14.39
N ASP A 152 29.01 1.05 -15.62
CA ASP A 152 28.32 0.61 -16.82
C ASP A 152 28.21 -0.93 -16.75
N VAL A 153 27.03 -1.46 -16.43
CA VAL A 153 26.76 -2.89 -16.54
C VAL A 153 26.74 -3.21 -18.05
N PRO A 154 27.54 -4.17 -18.54
CA PRO A 154 27.47 -4.57 -19.94
C PRO A 154 26.05 -5.02 -20.27
N GLU A 155 25.50 -4.56 -21.40
CA GLU A 155 24.20 -5.05 -21.88
C GLU A 155 24.27 -6.58 -22.04
N PRO A 156 23.28 -7.32 -21.50
CA PRO A 156 23.16 -8.74 -21.76
C PRO A 156 23.09 -8.99 -23.28
N PRO A 157 23.67 -10.09 -23.80
CA PRO A 157 23.54 -10.42 -25.21
C PRO A 157 22.05 -10.55 -25.59
N GLU A 158 21.68 -9.99 -26.75
CA GLU A 158 20.32 -10.09 -27.30
C GLU A 158 19.87 -11.56 -27.37
N GLN A 159 18.67 -11.84 -26.86
CA GLN A 159 18.09 -13.18 -26.90
C GLN A 159 17.68 -13.53 -28.35
N PRO A 160 17.96 -14.76 -28.82
CA PRO A 160 17.58 -15.18 -30.17
C PRO A 160 16.06 -15.33 -30.31
N GLU A 161 15.55 -15.09 -31.53
CA GLU A 161 14.14 -15.23 -31.92
C GLU A 161 13.57 -16.62 -31.55
N ASP A 162 12.31 -16.65 -31.10
CA ASP A 162 11.54 -17.80 -30.61
C ASP A 162 11.88 -19.14 -31.30
N THR A 163 12.76 -19.92 -30.67
CA THR A 163 13.21 -21.25 -31.13
C THR A 163 12.27 -22.38 -30.75
N CYS A 164 11.15 -22.10 -30.09
CA CYS A 164 10.37 -23.17 -29.45
C CYS A 164 9.52 -24.00 -30.42
N LEU A 165 9.30 -23.56 -31.67
CA LEU A 165 8.49 -24.33 -32.64
C LEU A 165 9.25 -25.51 -33.28
N VAL A 166 10.53 -25.70 -32.97
CA VAL A 166 11.36 -26.82 -33.41
C VAL A 166 11.16 -28.00 -32.46
N ASP A 167 11.33 -29.22 -32.94
CA ASP A 167 11.36 -30.47 -32.17
C ASP A 167 12.81 -30.96 -32.22
N ASP A 168 13.58 -30.69 -31.15
CA ASP A 168 15.04 -30.88 -31.14
C ASP A 168 15.45 -32.34 -30.89
N ASP A 169 14.65 -33.13 -30.16
CA ASP A 169 14.96 -34.52 -29.81
C ASP A 169 14.25 -35.55 -30.71
N GLY A 170 13.28 -35.12 -31.52
CA GLY A 170 12.62 -35.90 -32.55
C GLY A 170 11.54 -36.85 -32.02
N ASP A 171 11.07 -36.64 -30.79
CA ASP A 171 10.07 -37.50 -30.15
C ASP A 171 8.63 -37.26 -30.66
N GLY A 172 8.43 -36.20 -31.44
CA GLY A 172 7.15 -35.81 -32.05
C GLY A 172 6.44 -34.66 -31.34
N VAL A 173 7.03 -34.06 -30.31
CA VAL A 173 6.54 -32.89 -29.56
C VAL A 173 7.50 -31.70 -29.77
N ASN A 174 6.96 -30.50 -30.00
CA ASN A 174 7.82 -29.32 -30.20
C ASN A 174 8.29 -28.72 -28.87
N ASN A 175 9.45 -28.08 -28.88
CA ASN A 175 10.10 -27.46 -27.73
C ASN A 175 9.24 -26.44 -26.97
N CYS A 176 8.14 -25.91 -27.54
CA CYS A 176 7.23 -25.00 -26.83
C CYS A 176 6.34 -25.73 -25.80
N ILE A 177 6.06 -27.01 -26.04
CA ILE A 177 5.18 -27.83 -25.20
C ILE A 177 5.82 -29.16 -24.76
N ASP A 178 7.06 -29.39 -25.17
CA ASP A 178 7.87 -30.51 -24.73
C ASP A 178 8.47 -30.22 -23.33
N GLU A 179 7.99 -30.98 -22.34
CA GLU A 179 8.46 -30.93 -20.97
C GLU A 179 9.69 -31.83 -20.73
N CYS A 180 10.06 -32.65 -21.71
CA CYS A 180 11.09 -33.68 -21.66
C CYS A 180 12.06 -33.64 -22.89
N PRO A 181 12.87 -32.57 -23.03
CA PRO A 181 13.62 -32.19 -24.24
C PRO A 181 14.84 -33.07 -24.62
N ASP A 182 14.93 -34.29 -24.10
CA ASP A 182 16.01 -35.25 -24.36
C ASP A 182 15.46 -36.69 -24.41
N THR A 183 14.26 -36.87 -24.92
CA THR A 183 13.65 -38.18 -25.01
C THR A 183 14.37 -39.03 -26.06
N PRO A 184 14.88 -40.23 -25.70
CA PRO A 184 15.57 -41.07 -26.65
C PRO A 184 14.65 -41.51 -27.80
N ASP A 185 15.19 -41.40 -29.02
CA ASP A 185 14.60 -41.94 -30.25
C ASP A 185 14.00 -43.34 -30.00
N SER A 186 12.69 -43.52 -30.22
CA SER A 186 11.90 -44.77 -30.04
C SER A 186 11.22 -45.01 -28.68
N VAL A 187 11.24 -44.06 -27.73
CA VAL A 187 10.46 -44.14 -26.48
C VAL A 187 9.02 -43.64 -26.70
N ALA A 188 8.03 -44.30 -26.11
CA ALA A 188 6.64 -43.88 -26.21
C ALA A 188 6.35 -42.71 -25.26
N VAL A 189 6.14 -41.53 -25.83
CA VAL A 189 5.88 -40.28 -25.09
C VAL A 189 4.39 -39.96 -24.98
N ASP A 190 4.04 -39.19 -23.96
CA ASP A 190 2.71 -38.60 -23.81
C ASP A 190 2.55 -37.30 -24.61
N SER A 191 1.49 -36.54 -24.35
CA SER A 191 1.17 -35.32 -25.10
C SER A 191 2.13 -34.14 -24.85
N VAL A 192 3.07 -34.27 -23.92
CA VAL A 192 4.06 -33.24 -23.58
C VAL A 192 5.51 -33.75 -23.72
N GLY A 193 5.73 -34.83 -24.47
CA GLY A 193 7.07 -35.36 -24.76
C GLY A 193 7.62 -36.29 -23.67
N CYS A 194 6.86 -36.58 -22.62
CA CYS A 194 7.39 -37.34 -21.48
C CYS A 194 7.15 -38.85 -21.59
N PRO A 195 8.14 -39.71 -21.29
CA PRO A 195 8.02 -41.16 -21.34
C PRO A 195 6.85 -41.70 -20.50
N THR A 196 5.96 -42.47 -21.13
CA THR A 196 4.87 -43.13 -20.42
C THR A 196 5.35 -44.37 -19.68
N ASP A 197 5.48 -44.19 -18.37
CA ASP A 197 5.69 -45.22 -17.34
C ASP A 197 7.04 -45.95 -17.43
N THR A 198 8.10 -45.31 -16.94
CA THR A 198 9.14 -46.00 -16.20
C THR A 198 9.77 -45.08 -15.16
N ILE A 199 9.85 -45.59 -13.93
CA ILE A 199 10.35 -44.99 -12.70
C ILE A 199 11.61 -44.14 -12.96
N VAL A 200 11.59 -42.86 -12.60
CA VAL A 200 12.79 -42.02 -12.56
C VAL A 200 13.47 -42.20 -11.20
N GLU A 201 14.43 -43.13 -11.15
CA GLU A 201 15.58 -43.01 -10.25
C GLU A 201 16.51 -41.90 -10.79
N ASP A 202 17.05 -41.11 -9.86
CA ASP A 202 18.22 -40.21 -10.00
C ASP A 202 18.28 -39.26 -11.21
N SER A 203 17.47 -38.19 -11.18
CA SER A 203 17.85 -36.93 -11.83
C SER A 203 17.04 -35.73 -11.33
N VAL A 204 17.10 -35.46 -10.02
CA VAL A 204 16.63 -34.15 -9.51
C VAL A 204 17.64 -33.08 -9.94
N LYS A 205 17.19 -32.12 -10.76
CA LYS A 205 18.00 -30.96 -11.18
C LYS A 205 18.55 -30.22 -9.96
N THR A 206 19.83 -29.84 -10.03
CA THR A 206 20.63 -29.21 -8.96
C THR A 206 20.13 -27.85 -8.48
N ASP A 207 19.14 -27.26 -9.16
CA ASP A 207 18.59 -25.93 -8.85
C ASP A 207 17.21 -26.00 -8.17
N SER A 208 16.75 -27.21 -7.84
CA SER A 208 15.46 -27.39 -7.18
C SER A 208 15.58 -27.13 -5.68
N LEU A 209 14.78 -26.21 -5.15
CA LEU A 209 14.73 -25.93 -3.72
C LEU A 209 13.83 -26.94 -3.00
N TRP A 210 14.09 -27.18 -1.73
CA TRP A 210 13.36 -28.11 -0.87
C TRP A 210 12.71 -27.36 0.28
N THR A 211 11.57 -27.83 0.76
CA THR A 211 10.89 -27.24 1.93
C THR A 211 10.22 -28.31 2.77
N VAL A 212 9.94 -27.96 4.03
CA VAL A 212 9.10 -28.77 4.92
C VAL A 212 7.67 -28.27 4.82
N LEU A 213 6.80 -29.10 4.25
CA LEU A 213 5.35 -28.94 4.33
C LEU A 213 4.88 -29.32 5.73
N LEU A 214 4.35 -28.35 6.47
CA LEU A 214 3.82 -28.52 7.82
C LEU A 214 2.34 -28.90 7.81
N GLY A 215 1.56 -28.37 6.87
CA GLY A 215 0.14 -28.67 6.74
C GLY A 215 -0.43 -28.24 5.39
N LYS A 216 -1.47 -28.96 4.96
CA LYS A 216 -2.22 -28.71 3.73
C LYS A 216 -3.70 -28.71 4.05
N TYR A 217 -4.40 -27.65 3.67
CA TYR A 217 -5.83 -27.49 3.93
C TYR A 217 -6.54 -27.13 2.64
N GLY A 218 -7.48 -27.98 2.22
CA GLY A 218 -8.24 -27.77 0.99
C GLY A 218 -9.26 -26.62 1.10
N PRO A 219 -10.02 -26.38 0.02
CA PRO A 219 -11.03 -25.31 0.00
C PRO A 219 -12.04 -25.46 1.14
N GLY A 220 -12.11 -24.46 2.02
CA GLY A 220 -13.02 -24.46 3.18
C GLY A 220 -12.56 -25.30 4.38
N GLU A 221 -11.40 -25.95 4.29
CA GLU A 221 -10.74 -26.58 5.43
C GLU A 221 -9.84 -25.55 6.12
N PHE A 222 -9.85 -25.55 7.45
CA PHE A 222 -9.00 -24.66 8.25
C PHE A 222 -8.20 -25.46 9.26
N PRO A 223 -6.95 -25.06 9.53
CA PRO A 223 -6.15 -25.67 10.59
C PRO A 223 -6.81 -25.52 11.96
N THR A 224 -6.54 -26.48 12.84
CA THR A 224 -6.96 -26.38 14.23
C THR A 224 -6.17 -25.27 14.95
N PRO A 225 -6.76 -24.64 15.99
CA PRO A 225 -6.03 -23.68 16.82
C PRO A 225 -4.72 -24.26 17.38
N GLU A 226 -4.72 -25.55 17.73
CA GLU A 226 -3.55 -26.26 18.23
C GLU A 226 -2.43 -26.34 17.18
N PHE A 227 -2.76 -26.63 15.92
CA PHE A 227 -1.78 -26.63 14.82
C PHE A 227 -1.20 -25.24 14.58
N ILE A 228 -2.06 -24.22 14.54
CA ILE A 228 -1.64 -22.83 14.31
C ILE A 228 -0.69 -22.35 15.40
N ASN A 229 -1.03 -22.63 16.64
CA ASN A 229 -0.19 -22.33 17.80
C ASN A 229 1.22 -22.90 17.61
N GLN A 230 1.33 -24.17 17.24
CA GLN A 230 2.62 -24.82 16.99
C GLN A 230 3.38 -24.16 15.84
N VAL A 231 2.71 -23.90 14.71
CA VAL A 231 3.31 -23.22 13.55
C VAL A 231 3.90 -21.85 13.90
N LEU A 232 3.21 -21.06 14.72
CA LEU A 232 3.64 -19.72 15.08
C LEU A 232 4.92 -19.69 15.94
N SER A 233 5.26 -20.82 16.56
CA SER A 233 6.50 -21.02 17.34
C SER A 233 7.60 -21.72 16.53
N ILE A 234 7.41 -21.91 15.22
CA ILE A 234 8.43 -22.44 14.33
C ILE A 234 9.03 -21.26 13.54
N PRO A 235 10.36 -21.16 13.45
CA PRO A 235 11.00 -20.12 12.66
C PRO A 235 10.82 -20.31 11.16
N ASP A 236 10.81 -19.19 10.42
CA ASP A 236 10.82 -19.18 8.95
C ASP A 236 9.66 -19.97 8.33
N VAL A 237 8.45 -19.82 8.89
CA VAL A 237 7.22 -20.39 8.32
C VAL A 237 6.43 -19.31 7.62
N TRP A 238 5.91 -19.63 6.44
CA TRP A 238 4.94 -18.83 5.71
C TRP A 238 3.80 -19.69 5.16
N THR A 239 2.77 -19.00 4.67
CA THR A 239 1.62 -19.61 4.02
C THR A 239 1.66 -19.36 2.52
N GLU A 240 1.22 -20.34 1.72
CA GLU A 240 1.07 -20.22 0.27
C GLU A 240 -0.32 -20.72 -0.12
N VAL A 241 -1.01 -19.99 -1.00
CA VAL A 241 -2.34 -20.38 -1.49
C VAL A 241 -2.25 -20.75 -2.97
N VAL A 242 -2.50 -22.02 -3.28
CA VAL A 242 -2.53 -22.53 -4.67
C VAL A 242 -3.85 -23.25 -4.89
N ASN A 243 -4.65 -22.79 -5.87
CA ASN A 243 -5.96 -23.37 -6.21
C ASN A 243 -6.87 -23.55 -4.97
N ASP A 244 -7.08 -22.48 -4.20
CA ASP A 244 -7.89 -22.45 -2.96
C ASP A 244 -7.44 -23.41 -1.86
N THR A 245 -6.24 -23.99 -1.99
CA THR A 245 -5.61 -24.84 -0.98
C THR A 245 -4.51 -24.05 -0.29
N THR A 246 -4.55 -24.02 1.04
CA THR A 246 -3.54 -23.34 1.85
C THR A 246 -2.47 -24.33 2.29
N TYR A 247 -1.22 -23.99 2.01
CA TYR A 247 -0.03 -24.73 2.38
C TYR A 247 0.74 -23.95 3.44
N TYR A 248 1.06 -24.60 4.56
CA TYR A 248 1.97 -24.06 5.58
C TYR A 248 3.35 -24.67 5.33
N ILE A 249 4.32 -23.84 4.97
CA ILE A 249 5.64 -24.28 4.51
C ILE A 249 6.75 -23.57 5.27
N ASN A 250 7.83 -24.30 5.52
CA ASN A 250 9.02 -23.79 6.20
C ASN A 250 10.09 -23.34 5.20
N LYS A 251 11.19 -22.75 5.70
CA LYS A 251 12.35 -22.28 4.94
C LYS A 251 12.71 -23.15 3.71
N LEU A 252 13.19 -22.49 2.67
CA LEU A 252 13.76 -23.15 1.49
C LEU A 252 15.18 -23.65 1.78
N TYR A 253 15.49 -24.85 1.33
CA TYR A 253 16.76 -25.55 1.49
C TYR A 253 17.33 -25.96 0.13
N ASP A 254 18.66 -25.96 0.01
CA ASP A 254 19.35 -26.38 -1.22
C ASP A 254 19.42 -27.91 -1.35
N ASN A 255 19.26 -28.65 -0.24
CA ASN A 255 19.29 -30.11 -0.24
C ASN A 255 18.18 -30.73 0.63
N PRO A 256 17.71 -31.94 0.27
CA PRO A 256 16.62 -32.61 0.97
C PRO A 256 17.02 -33.12 2.37
N GLU A 257 18.31 -33.38 2.62
CA GLU A 257 18.77 -33.81 3.95
C GLU A 257 18.64 -32.69 4.99
N GLU A 258 18.97 -31.45 4.65
CA GLU A 258 18.78 -30.29 5.54
C GLU A 258 17.29 -30.04 5.83
N ALA A 259 16.44 -30.15 4.81
CA ALA A 259 15.00 -30.07 5.00
C ALA A 259 14.49 -31.19 5.93
N GLU A 260 15.03 -32.41 5.81
CA GLU A 260 14.67 -33.52 6.70
C GLU A 260 15.16 -33.32 8.13
N VAL A 261 16.39 -32.82 8.32
CA VAL A 261 16.91 -32.47 9.65
C VAL A 261 15.99 -31.45 10.32
N GLN A 262 15.56 -30.43 9.58
CA GLN A 262 14.62 -29.45 10.09
C GLN A 262 13.25 -30.07 10.39
N ARG A 263 12.72 -30.93 9.52
CA ARG A 263 11.46 -31.64 9.76
C ARG A 263 11.54 -32.48 11.04
N LEU A 264 12.66 -33.16 11.29
CA LEU A 264 12.89 -33.92 12.52
C LEU A 264 12.99 -33.02 13.76
N ASN A 265 13.66 -31.87 13.66
CA ASN A 265 13.70 -30.87 14.73
C ASN A 265 12.30 -30.34 15.07
N ILE A 266 11.49 -30.05 14.05
CA ILE A 266 10.10 -29.59 14.21
C ILE A 266 9.24 -30.68 14.83
N THR A 267 9.26 -31.91 14.30
CA THR A 267 8.42 -33.02 14.79
C THR A 267 8.83 -33.53 16.18
N SER A 268 10.08 -33.34 16.59
CA SER A 268 10.53 -33.67 17.94
C SER A 268 10.02 -32.66 18.98
N ASN A 269 9.74 -31.43 18.56
CA ASN A 269 9.37 -30.31 19.43
C ASN A 269 7.91 -29.87 19.30
N THR A 270 7.15 -30.43 18.34
CA THR A 270 5.74 -30.11 18.05
C THR A 270 4.93 -31.38 17.78
N ASP A 271 3.59 -31.30 17.78
CA ASP A 271 2.72 -32.42 17.41
C ASP A 271 2.41 -32.49 15.90
N ILE A 272 3.17 -31.78 15.05
CA ILE A 272 2.97 -31.73 13.59
C ILE A 272 3.53 -33.00 12.92
N LYS A 273 2.91 -34.14 13.19
CA LYS A 273 3.40 -35.47 12.77
C LYS A 273 3.29 -35.73 11.27
N ASP A 274 2.38 -35.04 10.60
CA ASP A 274 2.10 -35.22 9.16
C ASP A 274 3.01 -34.36 8.26
N SER A 275 4.03 -33.73 8.83
CA SER A 275 4.98 -32.92 8.05
C SER A 275 5.78 -33.77 7.06
N LYS A 276 6.06 -33.20 5.88
CA LYS A 276 6.74 -33.88 4.77
C LYS A 276 7.77 -32.97 4.13
N VAL A 277 8.88 -33.54 3.65
CA VAL A 277 9.78 -32.83 2.74
C VAL A 277 9.17 -32.84 1.34
N ILE A 278 9.10 -31.68 0.72
CA ILE A 278 8.57 -31.51 -0.64
C ILE A 278 9.57 -30.72 -1.50
N LEU A 279 9.52 -30.94 -2.81
CA LEU A 279 10.18 -30.08 -3.78
C LEU A 279 9.41 -28.75 -3.84
N TRP A 280 10.14 -27.63 -3.79
CA TRP A 280 9.57 -26.30 -3.97
C TRP A 280 9.58 -25.94 -5.46
N LYS A 281 8.39 -25.79 -6.03
CA LYS A 281 8.11 -25.41 -7.42
C LYS A 281 8.79 -26.33 -8.47
N PRO A 282 8.07 -27.36 -8.98
CA PRO A 282 6.68 -27.70 -8.67
C PRO A 282 6.54 -28.28 -7.24
N MET A 283 5.42 -27.99 -6.55
CA MET A 283 5.12 -28.56 -5.22
C MET A 283 4.87 -30.08 -5.30
N ILE A 284 5.94 -30.86 -5.42
CA ILE A 284 5.88 -32.32 -5.54
C ILE A 284 6.29 -32.95 -4.22
N ILE A 285 5.47 -33.89 -3.73
CA ILE A 285 5.82 -34.68 -2.55
C ILE A 285 7.01 -35.58 -2.91
N TYR A 286 8.12 -35.38 -2.21
CA TYR A 286 9.31 -36.19 -2.42
C TYR A 286 9.26 -37.45 -1.57
N ASN A 287 9.36 -38.61 -2.22
CA ASN A 287 9.33 -39.93 -1.57
C ASN A 287 10.67 -40.67 -1.65
N ALA A 288 11.77 -40.03 -2.08
CA ALA A 288 13.03 -40.74 -2.31
C ALA A 288 13.80 -41.06 -1.01
N LYS A 289 14.76 -41.98 -1.14
CA LYS A 289 15.64 -42.43 -0.05
C LYS A 289 16.53 -41.29 0.43
N ILE A 290 16.10 -40.59 1.48
CA ILE A 290 16.95 -39.69 2.24
C ILE A 290 18.07 -40.50 2.91
N ASP A 291 19.32 -40.07 2.73
CA ASP A 291 20.48 -40.69 3.40
C ASP A 291 20.41 -40.44 4.92
N GLN A 292 19.97 -41.48 5.64
CA GLN A 292 19.76 -41.43 7.08
C GLN A 292 21.06 -41.26 7.87
N ASP A 293 22.20 -41.73 7.34
CA ASP A 293 23.48 -41.60 8.04
C ASP A 293 23.95 -40.14 8.01
N LYS A 294 23.75 -39.46 6.87
CA LYS A 294 24.02 -38.02 6.72
C LYS A 294 23.09 -37.17 7.59
N VAL A 295 21.79 -37.47 7.62
CA VAL A 295 20.80 -36.80 8.49
C VAL A 295 21.18 -36.93 9.97
N ASN A 296 21.51 -38.14 10.44
CA ASN A 296 21.90 -38.36 11.84
C ASN A 296 23.14 -37.56 12.22
N SER A 297 24.13 -37.43 11.33
CA SER A 297 25.33 -36.63 11.57
C SER A 297 25.07 -35.12 11.69
N MET A 298 24.08 -34.60 10.97
CA MET A 298 23.70 -33.18 10.99
C MET A 298 22.83 -32.84 12.20
N LEU A 299 21.99 -33.78 12.65
CA LEU A 299 21.08 -33.61 13.78
C LEU A 299 21.83 -33.31 15.09
N ASP A 300 23.01 -33.91 15.29
CA ASP A 300 23.85 -33.71 16.48
C ASP A 300 24.38 -32.26 16.62
N THR A 301 24.35 -31.47 15.54
CA THR A 301 24.85 -30.08 15.51
C THR A 301 23.71 -29.04 15.42
N ALA A 302 22.47 -29.48 15.21
CA ALA A 302 21.32 -28.60 15.01
C ALA A 302 20.88 -27.92 16.32
N VAL A 303 20.61 -26.60 16.24
CA VAL A 303 20.06 -25.83 17.35
C VAL A 303 18.62 -26.29 17.61
N GLN A 304 18.41 -26.92 18.76
CA GLN A 304 17.10 -27.45 19.17
C GLN A 304 16.17 -26.31 19.61
N LEU A 305 14.90 -26.39 19.23
CA LEU A 305 13.85 -25.49 19.71
C LEU A 305 13.56 -25.80 21.20
N SER A 306 13.63 -24.78 22.05
CA SER A 306 13.27 -24.92 23.47
C SER A 306 11.80 -24.56 23.67
N LYS A 307 11.10 -25.28 24.56
CA LYS A 307 9.74 -24.89 24.98
C LYS A 307 9.68 -23.55 25.70
N GLU A 308 10.82 -23.06 26.20
CA GLU A 308 10.95 -21.74 26.84
C GLU A 308 11.17 -20.61 25.83
N ASP A 309 11.42 -20.93 24.55
CA ASP A 309 11.63 -19.91 23.52
C ASP A 309 10.37 -19.08 23.32
N VAL A 310 10.59 -17.77 23.24
CA VAL A 310 9.57 -16.77 22.97
C VAL A 310 9.76 -16.28 21.53
N PHE A 311 8.68 -16.25 20.76
CA PHE A 311 8.67 -15.80 19.37
C PHE A 311 7.82 -14.54 19.23
N PHE A 312 8.45 -13.45 18.82
CA PHE A 312 7.78 -12.20 18.49
C PHE A 312 7.49 -12.16 16.98
N ARG A 313 6.27 -11.79 16.63
CA ARG A 313 5.83 -11.57 15.25
C ARG A 313 5.05 -10.27 15.17
N VAL A 314 4.86 -9.71 13.99
CA VAL A 314 4.10 -8.49 13.76
C VAL A 314 2.78 -8.84 13.10
N GLN A 315 1.64 -8.57 13.74
CA GLN A 315 0.34 -8.70 13.09
C GLN A 315 0.11 -7.50 12.18
N ILE A 316 -0.20 -7.76 10.91
CA ILE A 316 -0.39 -6.72 9.87
C ILE A 316 -1.85 -6.58 9.43
N GLY A 317 -2.74 -7.46 9.88
CA GLY A 317 -4.17 -7.33 9.59
C GLY A 317 -5.05 -8.44 10.12
N ALA A 318 -6.36 -8.19 10.13
CA ALA A 318 -7.41 -9.15 10.45
C ALA A 318 -8.62 -8.93 9.53
N PHE A 319 -9.02 -9.94 8.76
CA PHE A 319 -10.01 -9.81 7.69
C PHE A 319 -11.10 -10.88 7.79
N SER A 320 -12.33 -10.54 7.43
CA SER A 320 -13.46 -11.50 7.44
C SER A 320 -13.40 -12.52 6.29
N ARG A 321 -12.41 -12.41 5.40
CA ARG A 321 -12.22 -13.27 4.23
C ARG A 321 -10.75 -13.69 4.14
N LEU A 322 -10.50 -14.86 3.56
CA LEU A 322 -9.15 -15.37 3.30
C LEU A 322 -8.50 -14.54 2.20
N ILE A 323 -7.24 -14.15 2.39
CA ILE A 323 -6.45 -13.30 1.51
C ILE A 323 -5.13 -14.05 1.23
N PRO A 324 -4.76 -14.28 -0.05
CA PRO A 324 -3.48 -14.90 -0.38
C PRO A 324 -2.29 -14.13 0.19
N SER A 325 -1.27 -14.82 0.69
CA SER A 325 -0.06 -14.23 1.29
C SER A 325 0.70 -13.30 0.32
N ASP A 326 0.81 -13.69 -0.95
CA ASP A 326 1.41 -12.90 -2.03
C ASP A 326 0.75 -11.53 -2.25
N PHE A 327 -0.48 -11.36 -1.77
CA PHE A 327 -1.19 -10.09 -1.84
C PHE A 327 -0.53 -9.01 -0.97
N PHE A 328 0.04 -9.40 0.18
CA PHE A 328 0.63 -8.46 1.13
C PHE A 328 1.96 -7.87 0.64
N LYS A 329 2.64 -8.52 -0.31
CA LYS A 329 3.99 -8.13 -0.78
C LYS A 329 5.03 -8.04 0.35
N VAL A 330 4.79 -8.79 1.42
CA VAL A 330 5.66 -8.94 2.59
C VAL A 330 6.10 -10.40 2.66
N SER A 331 7.36 -10.65 3.03
CA SER A 331 7.88 -12.02 3.22
C SER A 331 7.31 -12.64 4.50
N ASP A 332 7.34 -13.97 4.60
CA ASP A 332 7.07 -14.69 5.86
C ASP A 332 5.67 -14.46 6.47
N VAL A 333 4.68 -14.18 5.62
CA VAL A 333 3.29 -13.98 6.05
C VAL A 333 2.62 -15.32 6.41
N VAL A 334 2.12 -15.40 7.64
CA VAL A 334 1.37 -16.53 8.18
C VAL A 334 -0.08 -16.11 8.44
N MET A 335 -1.01 -16.88 7.87
CA MET A 335 -2.44 -16.75 8.12
C MET A 335 -2.88 -17.58 9.34
N ILE A 336 -3.65 -16.95 10.22
CA ILE A 336 -4.19 -17.47 11.48
C ILE A 336 -5.73 -17.35 11.42
N PRO A 337 -6.51 -18.44 11.33
CA PRO A 337 -7.95 -18.38 11.47
C PRO A 337 -8.35 -18.08 12.92
N GLY A 338 -9.07 -16.99 13.14
CA GLY A 338 -9.59 -16.56 14.43
C GLY A 338 -10.96 -17.17 14.76
N LYS A 339 -11.22 -17.41 16.06
CA LYS A 339 -12.52 -17.88 16.58
C LYS A 339 -13.66 -16.86 16.38
N ASP A 340 -13.29 -15.61 16.11
CA ASP A 340 -14.15 -14.47 15.78
C ASP A 340 -14.60 -14.45 14.31
N GLY A 341 -14.19 -15.45 13.50
CA GLY A 341 -14.47 -15.47 12.06
C GLY A 341 -13.55 -14.55 11.25
N LEU A 342 -12.48 -14.03 11.86
CA LEU A 342 -11.48 -13.21 11.19
C LEU A 342 -10.21 -14.01 10.92
N PHE A 343 -9.66 -13.88 9.73
CA PHE A 343 -8.33 -14.35 9.35
C PHE A 343 -7.31 -13.29 9.73
N LYS A 344 -6.43 -13.60 10.69
CA LYS A 344 -5.37 -12.71 11.17
C LYS A 344 -4.08 -13.03 10.42
N TYR A 345 -3.31 -12.02 10.06
CA TYR A 345 -2.07 -12.16 9.29
C TYR A 345 -0.91 -11.62 10.10
N VAL A 346 0.13 -12.44 10.27
CA VAL A 346 1.34 -12.07 10.99
C VAL A 346 2.57 -12.27 10.10
N THR A 347 3.58 -11.44 10.27
CA THR A 347 4.85 -11.47 9.54
C THR A 347 6.03 -11.41 10.51
N GLY A 348 7.19 -11.85 10.03
CA GLY A 348 8.42 -11.92 10.80
C GLY A 348 8.38 -13.04 11.85
N ASN A 349 9.55 -13.38 12.35
CA ASN A 349 9.72 -14.36 13.42
C ASN A 349 11.02 -14.11 14.20
N TYR A 350 10.92 -13.44 15.34
CA TYR A 350 12.07 -13.04 16.14
C TYR A 350 12.10 -13.85 17.45
N LYS A 351 13.08 -14.75 17.56
CA LYS A 351 13.27 -15.61 18.73
C LYS A 351 13.98 -14.82 19.84
N ASN A 352 13.32 -14.65 20.97
CA ASN A 352 13.82 -13.98 22.17
C ASN A 352 14.37 -12.56 21.92
N ASP A 353 13.97 -11.92 20.83
CA ASP A 353 14.48 -10.63 20.38
C ASP A 353 13.30 -9.68 20.09
N TYR A 354 12.96 -8.87 21.09
CA TYR A 354 11.87 -7.91 20.98
C TYR A 354 12.27 -6.68 20.15
N ASP A 355 13.52 -6.25 20.23
CA ASP A 355 14.01 -5.06 19.54
C ASP A 355 13.94 -5.27 18.02
N ALA A 356 14.32 -6.46 17.53
CA ALA A 356 14.18 -6.81 16.12
C ALA A 356 12.70 -6.81 15.67
N ALA A 357 11.78 -7.27 16.52
CA ALA A 357 10.34 -7.22 16.23
C ALA A 357 9.80 -5.78 16.21
N GLU A 358 10.34 -4.88 17.02
CA GLU A 358 9.99 -3.47 16.99
C GLU A 358 10.49 -2.77 15.73
N VAL A 359 11.71 -3.05 15.28
CA VAL A 359 12.21 -2.57 13.98
C VAL A 359 11.29 -3.04 12.85
N HIS A 360 10.94 -4.32 12.83
CA HIS A 360 10.06 -4.86 11.79
C HIS A 360 8.65 -4.28 11.81
N LYS A 361 8.10 -4.02 13.00
CA LYS A 361 6.82 -3.31 13.14
C LYS A 361 6.88 -1.93 12.48
N LEU A 362 7.97 -1.19 12.68
CA LEU A 362 8.15 0.13 12.05
C LEU A 362 8.26 0.02 10.52
N GLU A 363 8.94 -1.00 10.01
CA GLU A 363 8.99 -1.29 8.56
C GLU A 363 7.60 -1.57 7.99
N MET A 364 6.76 -2.33 8.69
CA MET A 364 5.39 -2.62 8.26
C MET A 364 4.52 -1.36 8.25
N ILE A 365 4.68 -0.49 9.25
CA ILE A 365 3.99 0.82 9.31
C ILE A 365 4.41 1.69 8.11
N ASP A 366 5.69 1.74 7.77
CA ASP A 366 6.20 2.48 6.60
C ASP A 366 5.64 1.93 5.27
N GLN A 367 5.42 0.62 5.20
CA GLN A 367 4.79 -0.05 4.05
C GLN A 367 3.25 0.09 4.00
N GLY A 368 2.64 0.81 4.95
CA GLY A 368 1.22 1.12 4.96
C GLY A 368 0.35 0.23 5.85
N PHE A 369 0.95 -0.65 6.66
CA PHE A 369 0.26 -1.40 7.71
C PHE A 369 0.28 -0.60 9.03
N TYR A 370 -0.47 0.51 9.07
CA TYR A 370 -0.43 1.47 10.19
C TYR A 370 -0.85 0.86 11.53
N ASP A 371 -1.80 -0.07 11.51
CA ASP A 371 -2.25 -0.86 12.66
C ASP A 371 -1.31 -2.02 13.03
N ALA A 372 -0.09 -2.09 12.48
CA ALA A 372 0.82 -3.19 12.79
C ALA A 372 1.25 -3.20 14.26
N PHE A 373 1.12 -4.35 14.93
CA PHE A 373 1.52 -4.50 16.33
C PHE A 373 2.18 -5.85 16.61
N ILE A 374 3.02 -5.88 17.65
CA ILE A 374 3.76 -7.08 18.04
C ILE A 374 2.84 -8.05 18.79
N VAL A 375 2.86 -9.30 18.34
CA VAL A 375 2.26 -10.46 19.02
C VAL A 375 3.37 -11.39 19.46
N VAL A 376 3.15 -12.08 20.58
CA VAL A 376 4.17 -12.93 21.20
C VAL A 376 3.61 -14.31 21.49
N TYR A 377 4.42 -15.33 21.22
CA TYR A 377 4.09 -16.74 21.40
C TYR A 377 5.16 -17.44 22.23
N ARG A 378 4.75 -18.31 23.16
CA ARG A 378 5.63 -19.18 23.94
C ARG A 378 5.05 -20.58 23.98
N GLY A 379 5.83 -21.58 23.59
CA GLY A 379 5.39 -22.98 23.61
C GLY A 379 4.14 -23.25 22.77
N GLY A 380 3.92 -22.46 21.71
CA GLY A 380 2.74 -22.51 20.87
C GLY A 380 1.62 -21.55 21.27
N GLU A 381 1.55 -21.12 22.52
CA GLU A 381 0.42 -20.30 22.98
C GLU A 381 0.73 -18.80 22.89
N ARG A 382 -0.29 -18.01 22.55
CA ARG A 382 -0.19 -16.55 22.60
C ARG A 382 -0.09 -16.12 24.07
N VAL A 383 0.97 -15.39 24.40
CA VAL A 383 1.18 -14.79 25.72
C VAL A 383 1.12 -13.27 25.64
N THR A 384 1.15 -12.57 26.78
CA THR A 384 1.27 -11.10 26.78
C THR A 384 2.73 -10.67 26.84
N LEU A 385 3.03 -9.43 26.43
CA LEU A 385 4.38 -8.85 26.57
C LEU A 385 4.83 -8.81 28.04
N ALA A 386 3.90 -8.60 28.97
CA ALA A 386 4.18 -8.64 30.40
C ALA A 386 4.61 -10.05 30.88
N ASP A 387 3.99 -11.12 30.36
CA ASP A 387 4.31 -12.52 30.71
C ASP A 387 5.72 -12.96 30.28
N VAL A 388 6.35 -12.18 29.39
CA VAL A 388 7.72 -12.40 28.90
C VAL A 388 8.72 -11.40 29.48
N GLY A 389 8.33 -10.64 30.50
CA GLY A 389 9.20 -9.70 31.21
C GLY A 389 9.40 -8.36 30.51
N ILE A 390 8.57 -8.05 29.50
CA ILE A 390 8.58 -6.77 28.80
C ILE A 390 7.49 -5.89 29.41
N THR A 391 7.86 -5.11 30.41
CA THR A 391 7.01 -4.06 30.99
C THR A 391 7.26 -2.77 30.22
N ARG A 392 6.21 -2.22 29.60
CA ARG A 392 6.25 -0.83 29.16
C ARG A 392 6.33 0.04 30.41
N ASP A 393 7.36 0.89 30.50
CA ASP A 393 7.33 2.01 31.44
C ASP A 393 6.23 2.97 30.95
N GLU A 394 5.00 2.72 31.38
CA GLU A 394 3.86 3.62 31.22
C GLU A 394 3.98 4.77 32.23
N GLU A 395 4.93 5.67 32.02
CA GLU A 395 4.82 7.02 32.57
C GLU A 395 4.38 7.98 31.47
N ASN A 396 3.13 8.42 31.61
CA ASN A 396 2.33 9.31 30.77
C ASN A 396 1.62 8.68 29.56
N LEU A 397 0.47 8.04 29.82
CA LEU A 397 -0.74 8.21 29.02
C LEU A 397 -2.06 7.86 29.78
N ASP A 398 -2.02 7.84 31.12
CA ASP A 398 -3.23 7.75 31.95
C ASP A 398 -3.80 9.15 32.26
N SER A 399 -4.52 9.71 31.29
CA SER A 399 -5.63 10.62 31.60
C SER A 399 -6.65 10.70 30.47
N ALA A 400 -7.40 9.61 30.27
CA ALA A 400 -8.83 9.71 29.94
C ALA A 400 -9.45 8.31 30.03
N GLY A 401 -10.11 8.02 31.15
CA GLY A 401 -10.94 6.84 31.27
C GLY A 401 -11.99 6.79 30.15
N VAL A 402 -12.05 5.70 29.42
CA VAL A 402 -13.14 5.42 28.48
C VAL A 402 -13.75 4.06 28.86
N SER A 403 -14.95 4.15 29.44
CA SER A 403 -15.88 3.04 29.58
C SER A 403 -16.25 2.48 28.21
N ILE A 404 -16.16 1.16 28.05
CA ILE A 404 -16.70 0.45 26.88
C ILE A 404 -18.23 0.54 26.93
N PRO A 405 -18.92 1.17 25.96
CA PRO A 405 -20.37 1.13 25.92
C PRO A 405 -20.84 -0.17 25.25
N THR A 406 -21.63 -0.95 25.98
CA THR A 406 -22.53 -1.98 25.45
C THR A 406 -23.58 -1.31 24.55
N PRO A 407 -23.94 -1.87 23.37
CA PRO A 407 -24.80 -1.19 22.41
C PRO A 407 -26.28 -1.25 22.82
N GLU A 408 -26.78 -0.20 23.46
CA GLU A 408 -28.20 0.10 23.53
C GLU A 408 -28.49 1.56 23.14
N LYS A 409 -28.58 1.77 21.82
CA LYS A 409 -29.65 2.51 21.14
C LYS A 409 -29.38 2.37 19.65
N GLN A 410 -30.12 1.47 18.99
CA GLN A 410 -30.12 1.43 17.53
C GLN A 410 -30.81 2.70 17.04
N GLY A 411 -29.99 3.64 16.55
CA GLY A 411 -30.39 4.91 15.98
C GLY A 411 -29.99 5.00 14.51
N ILE A 412 -30.45 6.06 13.85
CA ILE A 412 -30.06 6.40 12.48
C ILE A 412 -28.55 6.67 12.45
N MET A 413 -27.85 6.07 11.48
CA MET A 413 -26.40 6.20 11.30
C MET A 413 -26.08 6.56 9.85
N PHE A 414 -25.36 7.66 9.66
CA PHE A 414 -24.88 8.14 8.37
C PHE A 414 -23.44 7.69 8.15
N LYS A 415 -23.17 6.99 7.03
CA LYS A 415 -21.84 6.49 6.64
C LYS A 415 -21.49 7.00 5.25
N ILE A 416 -20.22 6.90 4.86
CA ILE A 416 -19.77 7.33 3.53
C ILE A 416 -19.57 6.11 2.66
N GLN A 417 -20.37 5.94 1.61
CA GLN A 417 -20.09 4.92 0.61
C GLN A 417 -18.91 5.39 -0.24
N ILE A 418 -17.85 4.59 -0.28
CA ILE A 418 -16.60 4.92 -0.96
C ILE A 418 -16.40 4.11 -2.24
N TYR A 419 -17.02 2.93 -2.34
CA TYR A 419 -16.84 2.05 -3.49
C TYR A 419 -18.04 1.12 -3.69
N ALA A 420 -18.24 0.66 -4.93
CA ALA A 420 -19.20 -0.36 -5.27
C ALA A 420 -18.62 -1.25 -6.38
N SER A 421 -18.76 -2.57 -6.25
CA SER A 421 -18.21 -3.53 -7.18
C SER A 421 -19.16 -4.69 -7.41
N LYS A 422 -19.08 -5.29 -8.61
CA LYS A 422 -19.75 -6.56 -8.92
C LYS A 422 -19.05 -7.74 -8.25
N ASP A 423 -17.73 -7.66 -8.17
CA ASP A 423 -16.88 -8.65 -7.52
C ASP A 423 -16.45 -8.14 -6.14
N PRO A 424 -16.43 -8.98 -5.10
CA PRO A 424 -16.06 -8.54 -3.78
C PRO A 424 -14.58 -8.13 -3.69
N ILE A 425 -14.32 -7.05 -2.95
CA ILE A 425 -12.99 -6.52 -2.64
C ILE A 425 -12.68 -6.81 -1.17
N TYR A 426 -11.48 -7.34 -0.91
CA TYR A 426 -11.03 -7.61 0.45
C TYR A 426 -10.82 -6.31 1.22
N MET A 427 -11.40 -6.23 2.44
CA MET A 427 -11.37 -5.07 3.35
C MET A 427 -10.02 -4.85 4.05
N VAL A 428 -8.95 -4.78 3.25
CA VAL A 428 -7.58 -4.46 3.66
C VAL A 428 -7.28 -2.99 3.41
N PRO A 429 -6.56 -2.28 4.32
CA PRO A 429 -6.22 -0.87 4.14
C PRO A 429 -5.56 -0.58 2.78
N VAL A 430 -4.68 -1.46 2.30
CA VAL A 430 -4.03 -1.30 0.98
C VAL A 430 -5.02 -1.22 -0.20
N ASN A 431 -6.14 -1.95 -0.17
CA ASN A 431 -7.19 -1.85 -1.19
C ASN A 431 -7.99 -0.56 -1.07
N PHE A 432 -8.00 0.02 0.13
CA PHE A 432 -8.79 1.18 0.46
C PHE A 432 -7.95 2.42 0.75
N LYS A 433 -6.76 2.55 0.15
CA LYS A 433 -5.87 3.72 0.28
C LYS A 433 -5.48 4.03 1.73
N GLY A 434 -5.22 2.99 2.51
CA GLY A 434 -4.88 3.07 3.92
C GLY A 434 -6.09 3.24 4.85
N LEU A 435 -7.33 3.21 4.35
CA LEU A 435 -8.51 3.31 5.21
C LEU A 435 -8.72 2.02 6.00
N GLU A 436 -8.77 2.17 7.33
CA GLU A 436 -9.20 1.15 8.27
C GLU A 436 -10.72 1.22 8.50
N ASN A 437 -11.32 0.18 9.09
CA ASN A 437 -12.74 0.14 9.45
C ASN A 437 -13.71 0.37 8.27
N VAL A 438 -13.34 -0.09 7.07
CA VAL A 438 -14.25 -0.18 5.94
C VAL A 438 -15.25 -1.31 6.18
N GLU A 439 -16.53 -1.02 6.00
CA GLU A 439 -17.62 -1.98 6.14
C GLU A 439 -18.27 -2.30 4.80
N GLU A 440 -18.59 -3.57 4.58
CA GLU A 440 -19.27 -4.06 3.38
C GLU A 440 -20.78 -4.26 3.62
N TYR A 441 -21.59 -3.94 2.62
CA TYR A 441 -22.99 -4.35 2.55
C TYR A 441 -23.39 -4.69 1.11
N GLU A 442 -24.37 -5.57 0.94
CA GLU A 442 -24.88 -5.94 -0.37
C GLU A 442 -26.21 -5.22 -0.66
N ASP A 443 -26.33 -4.68 -1.87
CA ASP A 443 -27.56 -4.05 -2.33
C ASP A 443 -27.64 -4.09 -3.86
N ASP A 444 -28.75 -4.63 -4.37
CA ASP A 444 -29.02 -4.83 -5.81
C ASP A 444 -27.94 -5.68 -6.52
N GLY A 445 -27.43 -6.72 -5.85
CA GLY A 445 -26.42 -7.63 -6.39
C GLY A 445 -25.02 -7.02 -6.55
N LEU A 446 -24.75 -5.88 -5.90
CA LEU A 446 -23.44 -5.23 -5.84
C LEU A 446 -22.91 -5.23 -4.39
N PHE A 447 -21.62 -5.49 -4.24
CA PHE A 447 -20.89 -5.29 -2.98
C PHE A 447 -20.53 -3.81 -2.85
N LYS A 448 -21.02 -3.17 -1.79
CA LYS A 448 -20.83 -1.74 -1.53
C LYS A 448 -20.03 -1.55 -0.26
N TYR A 449 -19.07 -0.65 -0.30
CA TYR A 449 -18.11 -0.41 0.77
C TYR A 449 -18.34 0.97 1.38
N THR A 450 -18.41 1.03 2.70
CA THR A 450 -18.68 2.25 3.46
C THR A 450 -17.60 2.49 4.51
N TYR A 451 -17.37 3.76 4.85
CA TYR A 451 -16.41 4.18 5.84
C TYR A 451 -17.08 5.04 6.91
N GLY A 452 -16.68 4.81 8.16
CA GLY A 452 -17.09 5.59 9.33
C GLY A 452 -18.54 5.39 9.77
N GLY A 453 -19.02 6.33 10.56
CA GLY A 453 -20.41 6.37 11.04
C GLY A 453 -20.65 7.56 11.95
N ALA A 454 -21.66 8.38 11.63
CA ALA A 454 -22.04 9.55 12.41
C ALA A 454 -23.56 9.54 12.67
N PRO A 455 -24.01 10.00 13.85
CA PRO A 455 -25.44 10.13 14.15
C PRO A 455 -26.07 11.38 13.50
N SER A 456 -25.30 12.19 12.76
CA SER A 456 -25.76 13.43 12.13
C SER A 456 -25.35 13.46 10.66
N PHE A 457 -26.31 13.81 9.79
CA PHE A 457 -26.07 14.02 8.36
C PHE A 457 -25.03 15.13 8.11
N GLN A 458 -25.09 16.24 8.85
CA GLN A 458 -24.19 17.38 8.66
C GLN A 458 -22.73 16.97 8.92
N TYR A 459 -22.48 16.23 10.00
CA TYR A 459 -21.14 15.75 10.31
C TYR A 459 -20.63 14.75 9.26
N ALA A 460 -21.48 13.83 8.82
CA ALA A 460 -21.12 12.89 7.76
C ALA A 460 -20.79 13.64 6.44
N SER A 461 -21.59 14.63 6.06
CA SER A 461 -21.42 15.40 4.83
C SER A 461 -20.21 16.33 4.85
N ASP A 462 -19.98 17.05 5.96
CA ASP A 462 -18.96 18.10 5.98
C ASP A 462 -17.60 17.60 6.41
N VAL A 463 -17.54 16.53 7.19
CA VAL A 463 -16.30 16.02 7.76
C VAL A 463 -15.91 14.73 7.07
N LEU A 464 -16.72 13.67 7.24
CA LEU A 464 -16.35 12.34 6.76
C LEU A 464 -16.31 12.26 5.24
N LEU A 465 -17.31 12.80 4.55
CA LEU A 465 -17.37 12.81 3.09
C LEU A 465 -16.23 13.63 2.49
N ASN A 466 -15.94 14.80 3.05
CA ASN A 466 -14.83 15.63 2.61
C ASN A 466 -13.48 14.97 2.87
N GLN A 467 -13.32 14.25 3.98
CA GLN A 467 -12.14 13.43 4.25
C GLN A 467 -11.98 12.32 3.19
N MET A 468 -13.05 11.58 2.88
CA MET A 468 -13.00 10.50 1.89
C MET A 468 -12.69 11.03 0.48
N ARG A 469 -13.28 12.17 0.10
CA ARG A 469 -12.98 12.84 -1.17
C ARG A 469 -11.54 13.31 -1.25
N ARG A 470 -10.96 13.82 -0.16
CA ARG A 470 -9.54 14.22 -0.07
C ARG A 470 -8.58 13.03 -0.19
N ILE A 471 -8.91 11.89 0.40
CA ILE A 471 -8.16 10.62 0.27
C ILE A 471 -8.34 10.01 -1.14
N GLY A 472 -9.29 10.54 -1.92
CA GLY A 472 -9.43 10.28 -3.35
C GLY A 472 -10.58 9.35 -3.70
N TYR A 473 -11.58 9.21 -2.83
CA TYR A 473 -12.88 8.64 -3.16
C TYR A 473 -13.82 9.74 -3.63
N LYS A 474 -13.61 10.21 -4.86
CA LYS A 474 -14.29 11.39 -5.41
C LYS A 474 -15.80 11.17 -5.57
N ASP A 475 -16.18 9.95 -5.96
CA ASP A 475 -17.57 9.54 -6.13
C ASP A 475 -18.23 9.04 -4.85
N SER A 476 -17.60 9.31 -3.69
CA SER A 476 -18.20 8.98 -2.41
C SER A 476 -19.41 9.87 -2.11
N PHE A 477 -20.37 9.30 -1.39
CA PHE A 477 -21.58 9.98 -0.96
C PHE A 477 -22.10 9.42 0.36
N VAL A 478 -22.93 10.22 1.06
CA VAL A 478 -23.53 9.83 2.33
C VAL A 478 -24.64 8.81 2.09
N VAL A 479 -24.60 7.72 2.84
CA VAL A 479 -25.64 6.69 2.93
C VAL A 479 -26.12 6.58 4.37
N VAL A 480 -27.36 6.11 4.56
CA VAL A 480 -27.99 6.09 5.88
C VAL A 480 -28.55 4.70 6.22
N PHE A 481 -28.36 4.30 7.48
CA PHE A 481 -28.77 3.02 8.03
C PHE A 481 -29.62 3.25 9.27
N LEU A 482 -30.75 2.56 9.35
CA LEU A 482 -31.56 2.45 10.57
C LEU A 482 -31.45 1.02 11.06
N ASN A 483 -30.91 0.84 12.27
CA ASN A 483 -30.75 -0.47 12.91
C ASN A 483 -29.96 -1.47 12.03
N GLY A 484 -28.94 -0.98 11.32
CA GLY A 484 -28.12 -1.77 10.40
C GLY A 484 -28.73 -2.01 9.02
N LYS A 485 -29.96 -1.55 8.75
CA LYS A 485 -30.62 -1.68 7.44
C LYS A 485 -30.61 -0.36 6.68
N ARG A 486 -30.20 -0.40 5.40
CA ARG A 486 -30.18 0.79 4.53
C ARG A 486 -31.59 1.37 4.35
N ILE A 487 -31.71 2.68 4.51
CA ILE A 487 -32.92 3.47 4.22
C ILE A 487 -32.57 4.64 3.27
N THR A 488 -33.58 5.38 2.80
CA THR A 488 -33.37 6.61 2.01
C THR A 488 -33.11 7.80 2.93
N LEU A 489 -32.41 8.82 2.42
CA LEU A 489 -32.18 10.08 3.17
C LEU A 489 -33.50 10.78 3.50
N ASP A 490 -34.45 10.84 2.56
CA ASP A 490 -35.78 11.43 2.79
C ASP A 490 -36.49 10.77 3.97
N LYS A 491 -36.46 9.43 4.03
CA LYS A 491 -37.05 8.67 5.14
C LYS A 491 -36.30 8.88 6.45
N ALA A 492 -35.00 9.13 6.42
CA ALA A 492 -34.22 9.44 7.61
C ALA A 492 -34.63 10.81 8.18
N PHE A 493 -34.77 11.83 7.34
CA PHE A 493 -35.20 13.17 7.75
C PHE A 493 -36.64 13.18 8.27
N GLU A 494 -37.57 12.43 7.64
CA GLU A 494 -38.93 12.26 8.15
C GLU A 494 -38.98 11.65 9.57
N LEU A 495 -38.01 10.81 9.92
CA LEU A 495 -37.92 10.16 11.23
C LEU A 495 -37.18 11.03 12.27
N GLU A 496 -36.29 11.93 11.85
CA GLU A 496 -35.68 12.94 12.71
C GLU A 496 -36.74 13.99 13.11
N ASP A 497 -37.53 14.49 12.16
CA ASP A 497 -38.60 15.48 12.40
C ASP A 497 -39.76 14.98 13.27
N GLN A 498 -39.90 13.65 13.48
CA GLN A 498 -40.93 13.05 14.34
C GLN A 498 -40.46 12.82 15.79
N ASN A 499 -39.16 12.97 16.07
CA ASN A 499 -38.57 12.75 17.38
C ASN A 499 -38.13 14.04 18.10
N ASP A 500 -38.24 15.20 17.43
CA ASP A 500 -38.22 16.55 18.02
C ASP A 500 -39.64 17.04 18.33
#